data_AF-A0A9E3Y494-F1
#
_entry.id   AF-A0A9E3Y494-F1
#
_cell.length_a   1.000
_cell.length_b   1.000
_cell.length_c   1.000
_cell.angle_alpha   90.00
_cell.angle_beta   90.00
_cell.angle_gamma   90.00
#
_symmetry.space_group_name_H-M   'P 1'
#
loop_
_entity.id
_entity.type
_entity.pdbx_description
1 polymer ?
#
loop_
_entity_poly.entity_id
_entity_poly.type
_entity_poly.pdbx_seq_one_letter_code
_entity_poly.pdbx_strand_id
1 'polypeptide(L)' 'MSDHEIRAAVAAGACDAEGLAASCNAGTRCGGCRPVVDAILSETTVTIATAA' A
#
# COMPACT_ATOMS: atom_id res chain seq x y z
N MET A 1 -7.88 -11.07 -1.06
CA MET A 1 -7.19 -9.78 -1.14
C MET A 1 -7.99 -8.87 -2.05
N SER A 2 -8.75 -7.98 -1.44
CA SER A 2 -9.63 -7.01 -2.06
C SER A 2 -9.10 -5.58 -1.84
N ASP A 3 -9.53 -4.64 -2.67
CA ASP A 3 -9.18 -3.21 -2.54
C ASP A 3 -9.48 -2.66 -1.12
N HIS A 4 -10.61 -3.07 -0.53
CA HIS A 4 -10.99 -2.65 0.82
C HIS A 4 -9.98 -3.07 1.90
N GLU A 5 -9.46 -4.29 1.82
CA GLU A 5 -8.46 -4.77 2.79
C GLU A 5 -7.10 -4.05 2.61
N ILE A 6 -6.74 -3.70 1.37
CA ILE A 6 -5.54 -2.88 1.06
C ILE A 6 -5.69 -1.49 1.67
N ARG A 7 -6.83 -0.82 1.47
CA ARG A 7 -7.12 0.50 2.05
C ARG A 7 -7.10 0.47 3.57
N ALA A 8 -7.64 -0.59 4.19
CA ALA A 8 -7.59 -0.76 5.64
C ALA A 8 -6.15 -0.91 6.16
N ALA A 9 -5.29 -1.66 5.45
CA ALA A 9 -3.88 -1.78 5.79
C ALA A 9 -3.13 -0.45 5.66
N VAL A 10 -3.39 0.32 4.60
CA VAL A 10 -2.83 1.67 4.41
C VAL A 10 -3.29 2.62 5.52
N ALA A 11 -4.57 2.59 5.88
CA ALA A 11 -5.11 3.37 7.00
C ALA A 11 -4.52 2.97 8.37
N ALA A 12 -4.11 1.70 8.52
CA ALA A 12 -3.39 1.22 9.69
C ALA A 12 -1.90 1.62 9.72
N GLY A 13 -1.40 2.29 8.67
CA GLY A 13 -0.02 2.79 8.59
C GLY A 13 0.90 2.03 7.63
N ALA A 14 0.38 1.13 6.80
CA ALA A 14 1.19 0.52 5.75
C ALA A 14 1.43 1.53 4.61
N CYS A 15 2.65 2.05 4.51
CA CYS A 15 3.01 3.09 3.53
C CYS A 15 3.75 2.55 2.31
N ASP A 16 4.03 1.25 2.27
CA ASP A 16 4.87 0.61 1.26
C ASP A 16 4.48 -0.86 1.08
N ALA A 17 4.99 -1.47 0.01
CA ALA A 17 4.69 -2.85 -0.34
C ALA A 17 5.09 -3.86 0.74
N GLU A 18 6.13 -3.57 1.54
CA GLU A 18 6.57 -4.44 2.64
C GLU A 18 5.62 -4.33 3.84
N GLY A 19 5.22 -3.11 4.22
CA GLY A 19 4.20 -2.88 5.24
C GLY A 19 2.85 -3.52 4.88
N LEU A 20 2.48 -3.48 3.60
CA LEU A 20 1.29 -4.15 3.07
C LEU A 20 1.43 -5.68 3.07
N ALA A 21 2.61 -6.21 2.75
CA ALA A 21 2.88 -7.64 2.84
C ALA A 21 2.85 -8.14 4.29
N ALA A 22 3.37 -7.38 5.24
CA ALA A 22 3.34 -7.70 6.67
C ALA A 22 1.92 -7.61 7.26
N SER A 23 1.11 -6.66 6.79
CA SER A 23 -0.23 -6.40 7.32
C SER A 23 -1.31 -7.32 6.72
N CYS A 24 -1.24 -7.59 5.41
CA CYS A 24 -2.30 -8.31 4.70
C CYS A 24 -1.82 -9.34 3.66
N ASN A 25 -0.52 -9.69 3.67
CA ASN A 25 0.12 -10.62 2.73
C ASN A 25 -0.04 -10.23 1.24
N ALA A 26 -0.38 -8.98 0.94
CA ALA A 26 -0.49 -8.49 -0.43
C ALA A 26 0.85 -8.67 -1.17
N GLY A 27 0.79 -9.15 -2.41
CA GLY A 27 1.96 -9.29 -3.29
C GLY A 27 2.89 -10.48 -3.00
N THR A 28 2.62 -11.29 -1.97
CA THR A 28 3.51 -12.40 -1.53
C THR A 28 3.29 -13.72 -2.27
N ARG A 29 2.13 -13.93 -2.91
CA ARG A 29 1.77 -15.21 -3.56
C ARG A 29 1.87 -15.18 -5.08
N CYS A 30 0.97 -14.45 -5.74
CA CYS A 30 0.90 -14.38 -7.21
C CYS A 30 1.23 -12.98 -7.77
N GLY A 31 1.38 -11.97 -6.90
CA GLY A 31 1.65 -10.60 -7.33
C GLY A 31 0.49 -9.88 -8.04
N GLY A 32 -0.67 -10.51 -8.25
CA GLY A 32 -1.78 -9.93 -9.03
C GLY A 32 -2.40 -8.66 -8.42
N CYS A 33 -2.23 -8.43 -7.13
CA CYS A 33 -2.69 -7.21 -6.46
C CYS A 33 -1.66 -6.06 -6.49
N ARG A 34 -0.42 -6.29 -6.97
CA ARG A 34 0.62 -5.26 -7.06
C ARG A 34 0.18 -3.98 -7.78
N PRO A 35 -0.46 -4.03 -8.98
CA PRO A 35 -0.90 -2.80 -9.64
C PRO A 35 -1.97 -2.03 -8.85
N VAL A 36 -2.84 -2.73 -8.11
CA VAL A 36 -3.85 -2.09 -7.26
C VAL A 36 -3.22 -1.45 -6.03
N VAL A 37 -2.26 -2.12 -5.42
CA VAL A 37 -1.48 -1.58 -4.29
C VAL A 37 -0.75 -0.31 -4.70
N ASP A 38 -0.08 -0.32 -5.86
CA ASP A 38 0.67 0.83 -6.38
C ASP A 38 -0.25 2.03 -6.65
N ALA A 39 -1.44 1.79 -7.23
CA ALA A 39 -2.44 2.82 -7.45
C ALA A 39 -2.93 3.45 -6.12
N ILE A 40 -3.27 2.63 -5.12
CA ILE A 40 -3.75 3.12 -3.82
C ILE A 40 -2.65 3.88 -3.08
N LEU A 41 -1.41 3.37 -3.10
CA LEU A 41 -0.28 4.06 -2.49
C LEU A 41 -0.05 5.40 -3.19
N SER A 42 -0.05 5.44 -4.53
CA SER A 42 0.09 6.69 -5.29
C SER A 42 -1.03 7.70 -5.01
N GLU A 43 -2.27 7.24 -4.83
CA GLU A 43 -3.39 8.09 -4.42
C GLU A 43 -3.20 8.69 -3.00
N THR A 44 -2.53 7.96 -2.12
CA THR A 44 -2.41 8.31 -0.69
C THR A 44 -1.09 9.03 -0.37
N THR A 45 -0.05 8.86 -1.18
CA THR A 45 1.25 9.47 -0.97
C THR A 45 1.22 10.95 -1.37
N VAL A 46 1.51 11.81 -0.41
CA VAL A 46 1.78 13.23 -0.64
C VAL A 46 3.27 13.47 -0.45
N THR A 47 3.95 13.90 -1.51
CA THR A 47 5.35 14.32 -1.41
C THR A 47 5.41 15.70 -0.76
N ILE A 48 6.00 15.76 0.43
CA ILE A 48 6.25 17.02 1.13
C ILE A 48 7.71 17.38 0.92
N ALA A 49 7.97 18.55 0.35
CA ALA A 49 9.33 19.08 0.29
C ALA A 49 9.73 19.56 1.69
N THR A 50 10.79 18.99 2.26
CA THR A 50 11.37 19.51 3.50
C THR A 50 12.06 20.84 3.20
N ALA A 51 11.60 21.91 3.82
CA ALA A 51 12.25 23.21 3.79
C ALA A 51 13.58 23.11 4.57
N ALA A 52 14.68 23.46 3.89
CA ALA A 52 16.03 23.54 4.45
C ALA A 52 16.26 24.84 5.22
#